data_AF-A0A1V6JHL2-F1
#
_entry.id   AF-A0A1V6JHL2-F1
#
_cell.length_a   1.000
_cell.length_b   1.000
_cell.length_c   1.000
_cell.angle_alpha   90.00
_cell.angle_beta   90.00
_cell.angle_gamma   90.00
#
_symmetry.space_group_name_H-M   'P 1'
#
loop_
_entity.id
_entity.type
_entity.pdbx_description
1 polymer ?
#
loop_
_entity_poly.entity_id
_entity_poly.type
_entity_poly.pdbx_seq_one_letter_code
_entity_poly.pdbx_strand_id
1 'polypeptide(L)'
;MKKQYWTEYESKVADDHYYYERSCIRQSFFTGSEEVFINIVRDLLGKDIADDMNLHTCSGIGYYSGVVPLDTTMTVVARLFALMTEAGYKNFVPSCITSFGLVNEVVDMWHHFPEKLEQIRGYLKEANGKEFDVPENIAHPCDIIYKYRKELKEKMKYSLTNVHTGKPLKVVEHIGCHYAKIFPRQVKGGAEFPQVLVGMIQEWGGEVVDYPERRHCCGFGFSQYMVLANRGYSAANSKKKLESMQPFKPDFILANCPGCTMFMDRWQYTIAETEGITYGENGMGIPVLTYEELAAILLGYNPWDVGLQTHQVQVEPLLDKMGIKYDPKDKYVGKSGAFLGEPEKPTHLKVKAYE
;
A
#
# COMPACT_ATOMS: atom_id res chain seq x y z
N MET A 1 8.48 -11.04 34.31
CA MET A 1 8.39 -10.53 32.92
C MET A 1 7.02 -10.88 32.36
N LYS A 2 6.19 -9.91 31.98
CA LYS A 2 4.92 -10.19 31.28
C LYS A 2 5.26 -10.79 29.92
N LYS A 3 4.76 -12.00 29.63
CA LYS A 3 4.92 -12.68 28.34
C LYS A 3 4.30 -11.79 27.26
N GLN A 4 5.11 -11.27 26.33
CA GLN A 4 4.65 -10.45 25.22
C GLN A 4 4.16 -11.38 24.11
N TYR A 5 2.87 -11.75 24.13
CA TYR A 5 2.26 -12.71 23.20
C TYR A 5 2.41 -12.34 21.71
N TRP A 6 2.63 -11.06 21.39
CA TRP A 6 2.85 -10.58 20.03
C TRP A 6 4.22 -10.98 19.42
N THR A 7 5.15 -11.51 20.22
CA THR A 7 6.45 -12.00 19.73
C THR A 7 6.36 -13.36 19.04
N GLU A 8 5.24 -14.09 19.17
CA GLU A 8 5.01 -15.38 18.51
C GLU A 8 4.57 -15.23 17.04
N TYR A 9 4.30 -14.01 16.59
CA TYR A 9 3.88 -13.70 15.23
C TYR A 9 5.08 -13.16 14.45
N GLU A 10 5.72 -14.00 13.63
CA GLU A 10 6.82 -13.59 12.75
C GLU A 10 6.50 -13.92 11.28
N SER A 11 6.54 -12.89 10.44
CA SER A 11 6.58 -13.09 8.99
C SER A 11 7.97 -13.61 8.61
N LYS A 12 8.03 -14.81 8.03
CA LYS A 12 9.25 -15.25 7.33
C LYS A 12 9.31 -14.49 6.02
N VAL A 13 10.29 -13.62 5.86
CA VAL A 13 10.53 -12.88 4.62
C VAL A 13 11.84 -13.40 4.06
N ALA A 14 11.83 -13.93 2.83
CA ALA A 14 13.04 -14.40 2.16
C ALA A 14 14.09 -13.27 2.07
N ASP A 15 15.38 -13.61 1.94
CA ASP A 15 16.45 -12.62 1.85
C ASP A 15 16.61 -12.00 0.45
N ASP A 16 16.22 -12.74 -0.59
CA ASP A 16 16.54 -12.39 -1.97
C ASP A 16 15.68 -13.19 -2.98
N HIS A 17 15.89 -12.99 -4.29
CA HIS A 17 15.26 -13.73 -5.39
C HIS A 17 13.73 -13.69 -5.32
N TYR A 18 13.19 -12.49 -5.51
CA TYR A 18 11.76 -12.21 -5.44
C TYR A 18 11.10 -12.25 -6.81
N TYR A 19 9.88 -12.77 -6.89
CA TYR A 19 9.03 -12.66 -8.07
C TYR A 19 7.87 -11.71 -7.77
N TYR A 20 7.87 -10.56 -8.42
CA TYR A 20 6.95 -9.47 -8.12
C TYR A 20 5.65 -9.60 -8.91
N GLU A 21 4.50 -9.63 -8.22
CA GLU A 21 3.17 -9.52 -8.85
C GLU A 21 2.72 -8.06 -8.80
N ARG A 22 2.54 -7.44 -9.98
CA ARG A 22 2.04 -6.06 -10.10
C ARG A 22 0.56 -5.93 -9.74
N SER A 23 0.17 -4.79 -9.18
CA SER A 23 -1.20 -4.56 -8.70
C SER A 23 -2.02 -3.76 -9.70
N CYS A 24 -3.24 -4.20 -9.99
CA CYS A 24 -4.17 -3.43 -10.81
C CYS A 24 -4.47 -2.02 -10.26
N ILE A 25 -4.57 -1.86 -8.94
CA ILE A 25 -4.84 -0.55 -8.30
C ILE A 25 -3.60 0.34 -8.35
N ARG A 26 -2.40 -0.20 -8.08
CA ARG A 26 -1.15 0.58 -8.18
C ARG A 26 -0.93 1.03 -9.62
N GLN A 27 -1.07 0.11 -10.58
CA GLN A 27 -0.93 0.42 -12.00
C GLN A 27 -1.94 1.44 -12.52
N SER A 28 -3.08 1.60 -11.84
CA SER A 28 -4.10 2.57 -12.23
C SER A 28 -3.93 3.93 -11.58
N PHE A 29 -3.44 4.00 -10.33
CA PHE A 29 -3.50 5.22 -9.52
C PHE A 29 -2.16 5.66 -8.91
N PHE A 30 -1.24 4.72 -8.71
CA PHE A 30 0.02 4.89 -7.98
C PHE A 30 1.16 4.17 -8.70
N THR A 31 1.31 4.44 -10.01
CA THR A 31 2.27 3.73 -10.88
C THR A 31 3.71 3.97 -10.45
N GLY A 32 4.03 5.21 -10.07
CA GLY A 32 5.37 5.56 -9.59
C GLY A 32 5.74 4.82 -8.30
N SER A 33 4.78 4.55 -7.41
CA SER A 33 5.02 3.78 -6.17
C SER A 33 5.45 2.33 -6.44
N GLU A 34 4.94 1.72 -7.51
CA GLU A 34 5.32 0.37 -7.94
C GLU A 34 6.74 0.36 -8.54
N GLU A 35 7.05 1.34 -9.40
CA GLU A 35 8.38 1.49 -10.02
C GLU A 35 9.46 1.76 -8.96
N VAL A 36 9.23 2.67 -8.01
CA VAL A 36 10.21 2.97 -6.95
C VAL A 36 10.44 1.78 -6.03
N PHE A 37 9.43 0.96 -5.75
CA PHE A 37 9.64 -0.27 -4.96
C PHE A 37 10.67 -1.18 -5.62
N ILE A 38 10.46 -1.50 -6.91
CA ILE A 38 11.33 -2.38 -7.68
C ILE A 38 12.74 -1.80 -7.73
N ASN A 39 12.88 -0.49 -8.00
CA ASN A 39 14.18 0.18 -8.04
C ASN A 39 14.88 0.18 -6.67
N ILE A 40 14.14 0.37 -5.57
CA ILE A 40 14.72 0.29 -4.21
C ILE A 40 15.25 -1.12 -3.93
N VAL A 41 14.47 -2.15 -4.24
CA VAL A 41 14.88 -3.54 -3.98
C VAL A 41 16.06 -3.95 -4.87
N ARG A 42 16.01 -3.64 -6.16
CA ARG A 42 17.05 -4.02 -7.13
C ARG A 42 18.30 -3.17 -7.00
N ASP A 43 18.17 -1.86 -7.09
CA ASP A 43 19.30 -0.96 -7.34
C ASP A 43 19.93 -0.44 -6.03
N LEU A 44 19.13 -0.28 -4.97
CA LEU A 44 19.61 0.23 -3.67
C LEU A 44 19.97 -0.88 -2.68
N LEU A 45 19.15 -1.95 -2.61
CA LEU A 45 19.38 -3.09 -1.74
C LEU A 45 20.15 -4.23 -2.42
N GLY A 46 20.35 -4.17 -3.74
CA GLY A 46 21.12 -5.15 -4.49
C GLY A 46 20.48 -6.55 -4.50
N LYS A 47 19.15 -6.62 -4.46
CA LYS A 47 18.40 -7.87 -4.45
C LYS A 47 17.90 -8.23 -5.85
N ASP A 48 17.87 -9.52 -6.12
CA ASP A 48 17.25 -10.07 -7.31
C ASP A 48 15.71 -10.01 -7.17
N ILE A 49 15.08 -9.31 -8.11
CA ILE A 49 13.64 -9.17 -8.21
C ILE A 49 13.23 -9.21 -9.69
N ALA A 50 12.39 -10.17 -10.03
CA ALA A 50 11.82 -10.31 -11.36
C ALA A 50 10.49 -9.57 -11.47
N ASP A 51 10.31 -8.91 -12.61
CA ASP A 51 9.09 -8.24 -13.03
C ASP A 51 8.77 -8.67 -14.47
N ASP A 52 7.63 -9.33 -14.66
CA ASP A 52 7.26 -10.01 -15.92
C ASP A 52 6.11 -9.28 -16.64
N MET A 53 6.29 -9.02 -17.93
CA MET A 53 5.27 -8.40 -18.79
C MET A 53 4.01 -9.26 -18.97
N ASN A 54 4.08 -10.57 -18.71
CA ASN A 54 2.98 -11.52 -18.85
C ASN A 54 2.08 -11.60 -17.61
N LEU A 55 2.37 -10.81 -16.57
CA LEU A 55 1.55 -10.70 -15.37
C LEU A 55 0.13 -10.19 -15.67
N HIS A 56 -0.80 -10.59 -14.82
CA HIS A 56 -2.16 -10.09 -14.78
C HIS A 56 -2.59 -9.84 -13.33
N THR A 57 -3.75 -9.24 -13.15
CA THR A 57 -4.36 -9.07 -11.81
C THR A 57 -4.62 -10.40 -11.11
N CYS A 58 -4.54 -10.41 -9.78
CA CYS A 58 -4.87 -11.56 -8.93
C CYS A 58 -6.37 -11.91 -8.88
N SER A 59 -7.25 -11.07 -9.44
CA SER A 59 -8.72 -11.18 -9.36
C SER A 59 -9.36 -11.02 -7.97
N GLY A 60 -8.57 -10.72 -6.93
CA GLY A 60 -9.03 -10.67 -5.54
C GLY A 60 -10.18 -9.71 -5.24
N ILE A 61 -10.24 -8.55 -5.89
CA ILE A 61 -11.39 -7.64 -5.75
C ILE A 61 -12.67 -8.30 -6.27
N GLY A 62 -12.59 -9.00 -7.40
CA GLY A 62 -13.72 -9.72 -7.98
C GLY A 62 -14.16 -10.89 -7.11
N TYR A 63 -13.22 -11.64 -6.54
CA TYR A 63 -13.48 -12.71 -5.58
C TYR A 63 -14.19 -12.21 -4.32
N TYR A 64 -13.58 -11.25 -3.61
CA TYR A 64 -14.16 -10.72 -2.37
C TYR A 64 -15.46 -9.95 -2.58
N SER A 65 -15.73 -9.53 -3.81
CA SER A 65 -17.02 -8.92 -4.17
C SER A 65 -18.11 -9.93 -4.56
N GLY A 66 -17.78 -11.23 -4.63
CA GLY A 66 -18.70 -12.28 -5.06
C GLY A 66 -18.95 -12.33 -6.57
N VAL A 67 -18.13 -11.66 -7.38
CA VAL A 67 -18.26 -11.64 -8.85
C VAL A 67 -17.48 -12.78 -9.51
N VAL A 68 -16.33 -13.15 -8.95
CA VAL A 68 -15.47 -14.21 -9.49
C VAL A 68 -15.57 -15.45 -8.61
N PRO A 69 -15.90 -16.63 -9.17
CA PRO A 69 -15.94 -17.88 -8.41
C PRO A 69 -14.59 -18.24 -7.80
N LEU A 70 -14.62 -18.99 -6.68
CA LEU A 70 -13.42 -19.40 -5.98
C LEU A 70 -12.47 -20.23 -6.86
N ASP A 71 -12.98 -21.23 -7.59
CA ASP A 71 -12.17 -22.09 -8.45
C ASP A 71 -11.48 -21.31 -9.57
N THR A 72 -12.20 -20.35 -10.16
CA THR A 72 -11.63 -19.42 -11.15
C THR A 72 -10.52 -18.58 -10.52
N THR A 73 -10.76 -18.03 -9.33
CA THR A 73 -9.78 -17.22 -8.58
C THR A 73 -8.51 -18.03 -8.28
N MET A 74 -8.67 -19.27 -7.81
CA MET A 74 -7.55 -20.17 -7.56
C MET A 74 -6.77 -20.50 -8.82
N THR A 75 -7.45 -20.71 -9.95
CA THR A 75 -6.81 -20.98 -11.25
C THR A 75 -6.04 -19.75 -11.76
N VAL A 76 -6.56 -18.54 -11.52
CA VAL A 76 -5.85 -17.28 -11.82
C VAL A 76 -4.59 -17.14 -10.94
N VAL A 77 -4.68 -17.43 -9.64
CA VAL A 77 -3.51 -17.46 -8.74
C VAL A 77 -2.50 -18.52 -9.18
N ALA A 78 -2.96 -19.71 -9.57
CA ALA A 78 -2.10 -20.77 -10.09
C ALA A 78 -1.35 -20.34 -11.36
N ARG A 79 -1.97 -19.54 -12.25
CA ARG A 79 -1.26 -18.96 -13.41
C ARG A 79 -0.15 -17.99 -12.98
N LEU A 80 -0.35 -17.18 -11.93
CA LEU A 80 0.72 -16.30 -11.41
C LEU A 80 1.89 -17.12 -10.87
N PHE A 81 1.62 -18.23 -10.18
CA PHE A 81 2.63 -19.15 -9.69
C PHE A 81 3.34 -19.90 -10.82
N ALA A 82 2.63 -20.23 -11.90
CA ALA A 82 3.25 -20.81 -13.09
C ALA A 82 4.28 -19.88 -13.70
N LEU A 83 3.96 -18.58 -13.83
CA LEU A 83 4.94 -17.60 -14.34
C LEU A 83 6.17 -17.48 -13.41
N MET A 84 5.96 -17.47 -12.10
CA MET A 84 7.06 -17.50 -11.12
C MET A 84 7.94 -18.74 -11.29
N THR A 85 7.32 -19.91 -11.45
CA THR A 85 8.00 -21.20 -11.61
C THR A 85 8.81 -21.24 -12.91
N GLU A 86 8.22 -20.79 -14.02
CA GLU A 86 8.88 -20.69 -15.34
C GLU A 86 10.06 -19.72 -15.32
N ALA A 87 9.97 -18.65 -14.54
CA ALA A 87 11.05 -17.70 -14.34
C ALA A 87 12.15 -18.23 -13.38
N GLY A 88 11.95 -19.38 -12.73
CA GLY A 88 12.91 -20.00 -11.82
C GLY A 88 12.90 -19.43 -10.39
N TYR A 89 11.84 -18.72 -10.00
CA TYR A 89 11.71 -18.08 -8.69
C TYR A 89 10.83 -18.90 -7.74
N LYS A 90 10.97 -18.65 -6.44
CA LYS A 90 10.18 -19.33 -5.39
C LYS A 90 9.63 -18.41 -4.31
N ASN A 91 10.07 -17.15 -4.26
CA ASN A 91 9.63 -16.16 -3.28
C ASN A 91 8.67 -15.18 -3.94
N PHE A 92 7.37 -15.35 -3.70
CA PHE A 92 6.32 -14.58 -4.33
C PHE A 92 6.05 -13.28 -3.56
N VAL A 93 6.02 -12.15 -4.28
CA VAL A 93 5.81 -10.81 -3.71
C VAL A 93 4.57 -10.17 -4.30
N PRO A 94 3.38 -10.37 -3.70
CA PRO A 94 2.15 -9.72 -4.13
C PRO A 94 2.15 -8.23 -3.74
N SER A 95 2.12 -7.35 -4.72
CA SER A 95 2.30 -5.89 -4.53
C SER A 95 1.18 -5.17 -3.76
N CYS A 96 0.00 -5.79 -3.68
CA CYS A 96 -1.16 -5.23 -3.00
C CYS A 96 -1.63 -6.14 -1.88
N ILE A 97 -2.10 -5.53 -0.80
CA ILE A 97 -2.63 -6.20 0.39
C ILE A 97 -3.84 -7.09 0.07
N THR A 98 -4.66 -6.73 -0.93
CA THR A 98 -5.72 -7.63 -1.42
C THR A 98 -5.14 -8.87 -2.09
N SER A 99 -4.12 -8.74 -2.96
CA SER A 99 -3.44 -9.92 -3.54
C SER A 99 -2.78 -10.76 -2.45
N PHE A 100 -2.11 -10.13 -1.47
CA PHE A 100 -1.47 -10.84 -0.36
C PHE A 100 -2.46 -11.65 0.47
N GLY A 101 -3.60 -11.05 0.84
CA GLY A 101 -4.66 -11.78 1.54
C GLY A 101 -5.19 -12.95 0.72
N LEU A 102 -5.54 -12.71 -0.55
CA LEU A 102 -6.05 -13.75 -1.43
C LEU A 102 -5.07 -14.92 -1.59
N VAL A 103 -3.81 -14.63 -1.87
CA VAL A 103 -2.81 -15.66 -2.15
C VAL A 103 -2.56 -16.52 -0.91
N ASN A 104 -2.50 -15.92 0.27
CA ASN A 104 -2.39 -16.68 1.52
C ASN A 104 -3.64 -17.52 1.81
N GLU A 105 -4.83 -17.00 1.50
CA GLU A 105 -6.09 -17.74 1.60
C GLU A 105 -6.11 -18.98 0.70
N VAL A 106 -5.70 -18.80 -0.56
CA VAL A 106 -5.64 -19.87 -1.55
C VAL A 106 -4.63 -20.94 -1.13
N VAL A 107 -3.43 -20.55 -0.71
CA VAL A 107 -2.40 -21.50 -0.26
C VAL A 107 -2.81 -22.23 1.02
N ASP A 108 -3.42 -21.54 1.99
CA ASP A 108 -3.95 -22.18 3.20
C ASP A 108 -5.07 -23.18 2.87
N MET A 109 -5.94 -22.85 1.91
CA MET A 109 -6.98 -23.78 1.45
C MET A 109 -6.38 -25.02 0.78
N TRP A 110 -5.39 -24.86 -0.10
CA TRP A 110 -4.71 -25.98 -0.74
C TRP A 110 -3.95 -26.87 0.24
N HIS A 111 -3.41 -26.28 1.32
CA HIS A 111 -2.78 -27.03 2.40
C HIS A 111 -3.78 -27.94 3.15
N HIS A 112 -4.98 -27.43 3.43
CA HIS A 112 -6.02 -28.21 4.13
C HIS A 112 -6.81 -29.15 3.23
N PHE A 113 -6.89 -28.85 1.93
CA PHE A 113 -7.63 -29.61 0.93
C PHE A 113 -6.74 -29.91 -0.30
N PRO A 114 -5.82 -30.89 -0.21
CA PRO A 114 -4.91 -31.22 -1.31
C PRO A 114 -5.62 -31.65 -2.61
N GLU A 115 -6.80 -32.25 -2.50
CA GLU A 115 -7.65 -32.58 -3.65
C GLU A 115 -8.07 -31.33 -4.43
N LYS A 116 -8.23 -30.20 -3.74
CA LYS A 116 -8.53 -28.92 -4.36
C LYS A 116 -7.32 -28.41 -5.16
N LEU A 117 -6.11 -28.54 -4.61
CA LEU A 117 -4.88 -28.20 -5.33
C LEU A 117 -4.76 -29.00 -6.63
N GLU A 118 -4.95 -30.32 -6.58
CA GLU A 118 -4.89 -31.17 -7.77
C GLU A 118 -5.97 -30.83 -8.81
N GLN A 119 -7.19 -30.49 -8.37
CA GLN A 119 -8.23 -29.99 -9.26
C GLN A 119 -7.78 -28.71 -9.99
N ILE A 120 -7.18 -27.75 -9.28
CA ILE A 120 -6.70 -26.49 -9.87
C ILE A 120 -5.51 -26.71 -10.80
N ARG A 121 -4.61 -27.66 -10.49
CA ARG A 121 -3.56 -28.09 -11.42
C ARG A 121 -4.15 -28.60 -12.73
N GLY A 122 -5.20 -29.41 -12.66
CA GLY A 122 -5.96 -29.88 -13.82
C GLY A 122 -6.54 -28.72 -14.64
N TYR A 123 -7.23 -27.78 -14.00
CA TYR A 123 -7.81 -26.62 -14.68
C TYR A 123 -6.76 -25.72 -15.35
N LEU A 124 -5.63 -25.48 -14.70
CA LEU A 124 -4.55 -24.70 -15.31
C LEU A 124 -3.98 -25.42 -16.54
N LYS A 125 -3.73 -26.74 -16.42
CA LYS A 125 -3.21 -27.55 -17.52
C LYS A 125 -4.15 -27.56 -18.72
N GLU A 126 -5.46 -27.68 -18.48
CA GLU A 126 -6.47 -27.61 -19.53
C GLU A 126 -6.53 -26.21 -20.17
N ALA A 127 -6.45 -25.15 -19.37
CA ALA A 127 -6.59 -23.78 -19.85
C ALA A 127 -5.41 -23.30 -20.71
N ASN A 128 -4.17 -23.67 -20.36
CA ASN A 128 -2.99 -23.17 -21.08
C ASN A 128 -1.76 -24.10 -21.07
N GLY A 129 -1.90 -25.34 -20.61
CA GLY A 129 -0.83 -26.34 -20.60
C GLY A 129 0.26 -26.13 -19.53
N LYS A 130 0.15 -25.09 -18.70
CA LYS A 130 1.16 -24.76 -17.68
C LYS A 130 1.03 -25.62 -16.43
N GLU A 131 2.13 -25.67 -15.70
CA GLU A 131 2.27 -26.27 -14.37
C GLU A 131 2.89 -25.23 -13.44
N PHE A 132 2.76 -25.42 -12.12
CA PHE A 132 3.27 -24.46 -11.14
C PHE A 132 3.73 -25.14 -9.85
N ASP A 133 4.70 -24.52 -9.19
CA ASP A 133 5.05 -24.80 -7.82
C ASP A 133 4.35 -23.82 -6.88
N VAL A 134 3.95 -24.29 -5.69
CA VAL A 134 3.47 -23.40 -4.64
C VAL A 134 4.67 -22.63 -4.08
N PRO A 135 4.61 -21.30 -3.89
CA PRO A 135 5.74 -20.52 -3.38
C PRO A 135 6.27 -21.04 -2.04
N GLU A 136 7.60 -21.05 -1.89
CA GLU A 136 8.26 -21.35 -0.62
C GLU A 136 8.14 -20.17 0.36
N ASN A 137 8.00 -18.95 -0.18
CA ASN A 137 7.81 -17.74 0.58
C ASN A 137 6.78 -16.82 -0.06
N ILE A 138 5.91 -16.22 0.76
CA ILE A 138 5.00 -15.15 0.36
C ILE A 138 5.25 -13.98 1.31
N ALA A 139 5.68 -12.85 0.78
CA ALA A 139 5.94 -11.65 1.57
C ALA A 139 5.32 -10.43 0.90
N HIS A 140 4.57 -9.62 1.65
CA HIS A 140 4.11 -8.35 1.10
C HIS A 140 5.32 -7.39 0.96
N PRO A 141 5.36 -6.51 -0.06
CA PRO A 141 6.48 -5.59 -0.22
C PRO A 141 6.76 -4.71 1.00
N CYS A 142 5.75 -4.37 1.80
CA CYS A 142 5.99 -3.66 3.07
C CYS A 142 6.82 -4.47 4.08
N ASP A 143 6.71 -5.80 4.10
CA ASP A 143 7.55 -6.65 4.95
C ASP A 143 9.02 -6.59 4.53
N ILE A 144 9.27 -6.52 3.22
CA ILE A 144 10.62 -6.37 2.65
C ILE A 144 11.22 -5.02 3.03
N ILE A 145 10.48 -3.92 2.81
CA ILE A 145 10.93 -2.58 3.23
C ILE A 145 11.15 -2.52 4.75
N TYR A 146 10.28 -3.17 5.53
CA TYR A 146 10.42 -3.20 6.99
C TYR A 146 11.66 -3.99 7.42
N LYS A 147 11.93 -5.13 6.78
CA LYS A 147 13.12 -5.95 7.03
C LYS A 147 14.39 -5.14 6.81
N TYR A 148 14.47 -4.39 5.71
CA TYR A 148 15.63 -3.58 5.33
C TYR A 148 15.59 -2.12 5.83
N ARG A 149 14.61 -1.73 6.65
CA ARG A 149 14.39 -0.33 7.06
C ARG A 149 15.61 0.37 7.68
N LYS A 150 16.48 -0.37 8.37
CA LYS A 150 17.71 0.13 8.99
C LYS A 150 18.78 0.43 7.96
N GLU A 151 19.00 -0.50 7.04
CA GLU A 151 19.91 -0.30 5.91
C GLU A 151 19.42 0.85 5.03
N LEU A 152 18.11 0.93 4.77
CA LEU A 152 17.52 2.05 4.04
C LEU A 152 17.74 3.37 4.80
N LYS A 153 17.59 3.38 6.13
CA LYS A 153 17.81 4.58 6.95
C LYS A 153 19.22 5.16 6.80
N GLU A 154 20.24 4.31 6.67
CA GLU A 154 21.63 4.74 6.43
C GLU A 154 21.81 5.43 5.07
N LYS A 155 20.94 5.13 4.10
CA LYS A 155 20.95 5.70 2.74
C LYS A 155 20.00 6.89 2.58
N MET A 156 19.11 7.15 3.55
CA MET A 156 18.13 8.23 3.49
C MET A 156 18.79 9.60 3.61
N LYS A 157 18.37 10.52 2.74
CA LYS A 157 18.81 11.93 2.74
C LYS A 157 17.98 12.78 3.69
N TYR A 158 16.74 12.36 3.96
CA TYR A 158 15.79 13.06 4.82
C TYR A 158 15.33 12.15 5.98
N SER A 159 14.68 12.74 6.97
CA SER A 159 14.05 12.03 8.08
C SER A 159 12.62 12.49 8.29
N LEU A 160 11.86 11.74 9.07
CA LEU A 160 10.53 12.13 9.53
C LEU A 160 10.60 13.16 10.67
N THR A 161 11.46 14.17 10.53
CA THR A 161 11.65 15.25 11.49
C THR A 161 11.27 16.56 10.84
N ASN A 162 10.40 17.32 11.50
CA ASN A 162 9.95 18.61 11.01
C ASN A 162 11.12 19.62 11.04
N VAL A 163 11.55 20.10 9.88
CA VAL A 163 12.73 20.99 9.77
C VAL A 163 12.51 22.37 10.39
N HIS A 164 11.26 22.80 10.55
CA HIS A 164 10.93 24.10 11.14
C HIS A 164 10.88 24.05 12.67
N THR A 165 10.62 22.87 13.27
CA THR A 165 10.42 22.74 14.72
C THR A 165 11.41 21.82 15.42
N GLY A 166 12.15 20.99 14.67
CA GLY A 166 13.05 19.96 15.19
C GLY A 166 12.33 18.76 15.82
N LYS A 167 11.00 18.71 15.81
CA LYS A 167 10.21 17.62 16.40
C LYS A 167 9.94 16.51 15.38
N PRO A 168 9.77 15.25 15.82
CA PRO A 168 9.26 14.19 14.95
C PRO A 168 7.93 14.58 14.30
N LEU A 169 7.75 14.20 13.03
CA LEU A 169 6.46 14.31 12.34
C LEU A 169 5.48 13.29 12.92
N LYS A 170 4.24 13.72 13.11
CA LYS A 170 3.15 12.89 13.63
C LYS A 170 2.51 12.10 12.52
N VAL A 171 2.63 10.78 12.57
CA VAL A 171 2.17 9.89 11.51
C VAL A 171 1.09 8.96 12.02
N VAL A 172 -0.05 8.95 11.33
CA VAL A 172 -1.06 7.90 11.51
C VAL A 172 -0.75 6.78 10.54
N GLU A 173 -0.57 5.56 11.03
CA GLU A 173 -0.52 4.40 10.13
C GLU A 173 -1.91 3.82 9.87
N HIS A 174 -2.06 3.25 8.67
CA HIS A 174 -3.20 2.46 8.28
C HIS A 174 -2.77 1.12 7.68
N ILE A 175 -2.86 0.10 8.51
CA ILE A 175 -2.70 -1.30 8.10
C ILE A 175 -3.99 -1.80 7.44
N GLY A 176 -3.87 -2.23 6.18
CA GLY A 176 -4.96 -2.86 5.45
C GLY A 176 -5.49 -4.12 6.15
N CYS A 177 -6.81 -4.29 6.16
CA CYS A 177 -7.46 -5.40 6.87
C CYS A 177 -6.99 -6.79 6.40
N HIS A 178 -6.73 -6.96 5.10
CA HIS A 178 -6.31 -8.25 4.51
C HIS A 178 -4.85 -8.60 4.76
N TYR A 179 -4.09 -7.70 5.37
CA TYR A 179 -2.73 -7.99 5.83
C TYR A 179 -2.78 -8.63 7.22
N ALA A 180 -3.28 -7.90 8.22
CA ALA A 180 -3.14 -8.31 9.61
C ALA A 180 -4.38 -8.98 10.22
N LYS A 181 -5.59 -8.73 9.71
CA LYS A 181 -6.83 -9.25 10.35
C LYS A 181 -7.20 -10.64 9.88
N ILE A 182 -7.01 -10.93 8.59
CA ILE A 182 -7.36 -12.24 8.01
C ILE A 182 -6.27 -13.27 8.30
N PHE A 183 -4.99 -12.88 8.17
CA PHE A 183 -3.85 -13.76 8.39
C PHE A 183 -2.90 -13.23 9.48
N PRO A 184 -3.37 -13.06 10.74
CA PRO A 184 -2.56 -12.46 11.80
C PRO A 184 -1.27 -13.23 12.08
N ARG A 185 -1.27 -14.55 11.90
CA ARG A 185 -0.09 -15.43 12.08
C ARG A 185 1.06 -15.13 11.13
N GLN A 186 0.77 -14.54 9.98
CA GLN A 186 1.76 -14.21 8.96
C GLN A 186 2.29 -12.79 9.10
N VAL A 187 1.86 -12.03 10.12
CA VAL A 187 2.18 -10.61 10.28
C VAL A 187 2.84 -10.35 11.62
N LYS A 188 3.97 -9.65 11.59
CA LYS A 188 4.67 -9.26 12.82
C LYS A 188 3.79 -8.36 13.70
N GLY A 189 3.49 -8.85 14.90
CA GLY A 189 2.62 -8.16 15.87
C GLY A 189 1.12 -8.45 15.74
N GLY A 190 0.74 -9.34 14.81
CA GLY A 190 -0.64 -9.81 14.63
C GLY A 190 -1.63 -8.71 14.21
N ALA A 191 -2.92 -8.96 14.45
CA ALA A 191 -4.01 -8.06 14.03
C ALA A 191 -4.03 -6.71 14.77
N GLU A 192 -3.69 -6.72 16.05
CA GLU A 192 -3.86 -5.55 16.94
C GLU A 192 -2.66 -4.61 16.90
N PHE A 193 -1.44 -5.17 16.90
CA PHE A 193 -0.20 -4.40 16.94
C PHE A 193 0.75 -4.68 15.75
N PRO A 194 0.28 -4.63 14.48
CA PRO A 194 1.17 -4.78 13.33
C PRO A 194 2.33 -3.79 13.38
N GLN A 195 3.55 -4.31 13.25
CA GLN A 195 4.78 -3.52 13.41
C GLN A 195 5.32 -2.93 12.11
N VAL A 196 4.82 -3.39 10.96
CA VAL A 196 5.44 -3.13 9.66
C VAL A 196 5.51 -1.65 9.31
N LEU A 197 4.46 -0.86 9.57
CA LEU A 197 4.47 0.60 9.36
C LEU A 197 4.99 1.35 10.59
N VAL A 198 4.61 0.92 11.79
CA VAL A 198 5.02 1.54 13.06
C VAL A 198 6.54 1.59 13.16
N GLY A 199 7.22 0.47 12.91
CA GLY A 199 8.66 0.41 13.00
C GLY A 199 9.37 1.12 11.85
N MET A 200 8.77 1.27 10.67
CA MET A 200 9.32 2.18 9.64
C MET A 200 9.27 3.63 10.12
N ILE A 201 8.11 4.08 10.62
CA ILE A 201 7.93 5.45 11.11
C ILE A 201 8.95 5.77 12.20
N GLN A 202 9.06 4.89 13.20
CA GLN A 202 9.98 5.07 14.32
C GLN A 202 11.45 5.05 13.88
N GLU A 203 11.84 4.08 13.05
CA GLU A 203 13.22 3.98 12.55
C GLU A 203 13.63 5.22 11.73
N TRP A 204 12.68 5.78 10.98
CA TRP A 204 12.95 6.92 10.11
C TRP A 204 12.83 8.28 10.80
N GLY A 205 12.49 8.30 12.09
CA GLY A 205 12.54 9.47 12.97
C GLY A 205 11.19 10.14 13.27
N GLY A 206 10.08 9.46 12.97
CA GLY A 206 8.72 9.96 13.16
C GLY A 206 8.07 9.48 14.45
N GLU A 207 6.96 10.11 14.80
CA GLU A 207 6.12 9.77 15.95
C GLU A 207 4.84 9.10 15.46
N VAL A 208 4.54 7.90 15.96
CA VAL A 208 3.29 7.20 15.63
C VAL A 208 2.16 7.73 16.50
N VAL A 209 1.09 8.21 15.87
CA VAL A 209 -0.12 8.67 16.54
C VAL A 209 -1.07 7.50 16.78
N ASP A 210 -1.49 7.34 18.03
CA ASP A 210 -2.56 6.42 18.41
C ASP A 210 -3.90 7.17 18.54
N TYR A 211 -4.99 6.60 18.01
CA TYR A 211 -6.31 7.23 17.97
C TYR A 211 -7.43 6.18 17.96
N PRO A 212 -8.67 6.53 18.36
CA PRO A 212 -9.73 5.54 18.61
C PRO A 212 -10.03 4.60 17.43
N GLU A 213 -10.15 5.13 16.20
CA GLU A 213 -10.48 4.33 15.01
C GLU A 213 -9.24 3.80 14.26
N ARG A 214 -8.08 3.65 14.94
CA ARG A 214 -6.81 3.21 14.32
C ARG A 214 -6.93 1.92 13.52
N ARG A 215 -7.61 0.91 14.07
CA ARG A 215 -7.86 -0.39 13.41
C ARG A 215 -9.17 -0.45 12.62
N HIS A 216 -9.88 0.68 12.47
CA HIS A 216 -11.09 0.76 11.64
C HIS A 216 -10.77 0.60 10.16
N CYS A 217 -11.73 0.08 9.39
CA CYS A 217 -11.63 -0.06 7.94
C CYS A 217 -11.52 1.31 7.27
N CYS A 218 -10.78 1.41 6.16
CA CYS A 218 -10.76 2.63 5.34
C CYS A 218 -12.05 2.82 4.52
N GLY A 219 -12.87 1.78 4.37
CA GLY A 219 -14.07 1.81 3.53
C GLY A 219 -13.90 1.19 2.15
N PHE A 220 -12.72 0.67 1.78
CA PHE A 220 -12.51 -0.18 0.58
C PHE A 220 -13.16 -1.56 0.77
N GLY A 221 -14.47 -1.59 1.05
CA GLY A 221 -15.22 -2.78 1.46
C GLY A 221 -15.64 -3.68 0.30
N PHE A 222 -14.82 -3.77 -0.77
CA PHE A 222 -15.05 -4.51 -2.01
C PHE A 222 -16.48 -4.36 -2.57
N SER A 223 -17.41 -5.25 -2.24
CA SER A 223 -18.83 -5.18 -2.63
C SER A 223 -19.46 -3.83 -2.31
N GLN A 224 -19.11 -3.21 -1.18
CA GLN A 224 -19.68 -1.92 -0.77
C GLN A 224 -19.28 -0.75 -1.68
N TYR A 225 -18.18 -0.88 -2.41
CA TYR A 225 -17.76 0.11 -3.41
C TYR A 225 -18.30 -0.22 -4.81
N MET A 226 -18.34 -1.51 -5.18
CA MET A 226 -18.80 -1.93 -6.50
C MET A 226 -20.31 -1.74 -6.67
N VAL A 227 -21.10 -1.95 -5.62
CA VAL A 227 -22.54 -1.70 -5.63
C VAL A 227 -22.77 -0.20 -5.44
N LEU A 228 -23.22 0.49 -6.50
CA LEU A 228 -23.43 1.94 -6.50
C LEU A 228 -24.26 2.43 -5.30
N ALA A 229 -25.35 1.73 -4.99
CA ALA A 229 -26.24 2.06 -3.88
C ALA A 229 -25.57 2.02 -2.50
N ASN A 230 -24.45 1.29 -2.38
CA ASN A 230 -23.74 1.09 -1.12
C ASN A 230 -22.52 2.02 -0.95
N ARG A 231 -22.20 2.87 -1.95
CA ARG A 231 -21.01 3.74 -1.88
C ARG A 231 -20.98 4.67 -0.68
N GLY A 232 -22.14 5.04 -0.15
CA GLY A 232 -22.25 5.79 1.11
C GLY A 232 -21.53 5.13 2.29
N TYR A 233 -21.51 3.79 2.35
CA TYR A 233 -20.75 3.05 3.38
C TYR A 233 -19.25 3.30 3.25
N SER A 234 -18.71 3.34 2.02
CA SER A 234 -17.29 3.55 1.79
C SER A 234 -16.84 4.92 2.31
N ALA A 235 -17.56 5.97 1.93
CA ALA A 235 -17.30 7.33 2.38
C ALA A 235 -17.48 7.48 3.91
N ALA A 236 -18.55 6.90 4.48
CA ALA A 236 -18.82 6.97 5.91
C ALA A 236 -17.71 6.31 6.77
N ASN A 237 -17.10 5.21 6.31
CA ASN A 237 -15.98 4.57 7.01
C ASN A 237 -14.72 5.46 6.98
N SER A 238 -14.38 6.03 5.82
CA SER A 238 -13.28 7.00 5.71
C SER A 238 -13.53 8.22 6.59
N LYS A 239 -14.74 8.79 6.54
CA LYS A 239 -15.18 9.92 7.37
C LYS A 239 -14.98 9.64 8.86
N LYS A 240 -15.56 8.54 9.36
CA LYS A 240 -15.45 8.15 10.78
C LYS A 240 -13.98 8.06 11.24
N LYS A 241 -13.13 7.50 10.38
CA LYS A 241 -11.70 7.35 10.66
C LYS A 241 -10.98 8.70 10.69
N LEU A 242 -11.24 9.57 9.71
CA LEU A 242 -10.67 10.91 9.60
C LEU A 242 -11.11 11.81 10.77
N GLU A 243 -12.41 11.81 11.12
CA GLU A 243 -12.95 12.52 12.29
C GLU A 243 -12.28 12.07 13.58
N SER A 244 -12.06 10.76 13.74
CA SER A 244 -11.45 10.21 14.94
C SER A 244 -9.97 10.60 15.10
N MET A 245 -9.22 10.77 13.99
CA MET A 245 -7.80 11.14 14.05
C MET A 245 -7.56 12.66 14.06
N GLN A 246 -8.51 13.47 13.58
CA GLN A 246 -8.35 14.92 13.47
C GLN A 246 -7.89 15.62 14.76
N PRO A 247 -8.43 15.31 15.96
CA PRO A 247 -7.99 15.97 17.20
C PRO A 247 -6.50 15.78 17.53
N PHE A 248 -5.89 14.72 16.98
CA PHE A 248 -4.48 14.40 17.20
C PHE A 248 -3.53 15.15 16.26
N LYS A 249 -4.08 15.83 15.24
CA LYS A 249 -3.36 16.65 14.26
C LYS A 249 -2.18 15.89 13.62
N PRO A 250 -2.43 14.76 12.93
CA PRO A 250 -1.37 14.08 12.21
C PRO A 250 -0.85 14.94 11.05
N ASP A 251 0.46 14.87 10.81
CA ASP A 251 1.08 15.50 9.64
C ASP A 251 0.75 14.75 8.35
N PHE A 252 0.59 13.41 8.41
CA PHE A 252 0.12 12.59 7.30
C PHE A 252 -0.35 11.19 7.73
N ILE A 253 -0.99 10.48 6.80
CA ILE A 253 -1.40 9.08 6.92
C ILE A 253 -0.45 8.21 6.07
N LEU A 254 0.10 7.15 6.66
CA LEU A 254 0.91 6.16 5.97
C LEU A 254 0.13 4.86 5.81
N ALA A 255 -0.06 4.37 4.59
CA ALA A 255 -0.83 3.15 4.32
C ALA A 255 0.00 2.09 3.58
N ASN A 256 -0.27 0.81 3.85
CA ASN A 256 0.36 -0.32 3.15
C ASN A 256 -0.48 -0.94 2.04
N CYS A 257 -1.73 -0.52 1.90
CA CYS A 257 -2.63 -0.98 0.85
C CYS A 257 -2.89 0.15 -0.15
N PRO A 258 -2.69 -0.07 -1.46
CA PRO A 258 -2.97 0.95 -2.47
C PRO A 258 -4.46 1.33 -2.49
N GLY A 259 -5.37 0.37 -2.30
CA GLY A 259 -6.82 0.66 -2.22
C GLY A 259 -7.18 1.54 -1.01
N CYS A 260 -6.52 1.32 0.14
CA CYS A 260 -6.74 2.14 1.31
C CYS A 260 -6.15 3.55 1.16
N THR A 261 -4.97 3.66 0.53
CA THR A 261 -4.34 4.95 0.18
C THR A 261 -5.29 5.76 -0.70
N MET A 262 -5.77 5.16 -1.80
CA MET A 262 -6.71 5.78 -2.72
C MET A 262 -7.99 6.26 -2.02
N PHE A 263 -8.56 5.45 -1.14
CA PHE A 263 -9.83 5.79 -0.49
C PHE A 263 -9.65 6.91 0.53
N MET A 264 -8.65 6.84 1.40
CA MET A 264 -8.41 7.89 2.38
C MET A 264 -7.96 9.20 1.74
N ASP A 265 -7.28 9.16 0.59
CA ASP A 265 -6.93 10.34 -0.20
C ASP A 265 -8.17 10.95 -0.88
N ARG A 266 -8.87 10.17 -1.72
CA ARG A 266 -9.97 10.68 -2.55
C ARG A 266 -11.25 10.98 -1.80
N TRP A 267 -11.57 10.23 -0.74
CA TRP A 267 -12.77 10.52 0.04
C TRP A 267 -12.67 11.84 0.81
N GLN A 268 -11.46 12.36 1.08
CA GLN A 268 -11.32 13.70 1.64
C GLN A 268 -11.85 14.78 0.70
N TYR A 269 -11.62 14.66 -0.60
CA TYR A 269 -12.24 15.53 -1.61
C TYR A 269 -13.76 15.38 -1.61
N THR A 270 -14.28 14.16 -1.69
CA THR A 270 -15.74 13.98 -1.72
C THR A 270 -16.41 14.55 -0.48
N ILE A 271 -15.89 14.24 0.71
CA ILE A 271 -16.43 14.74 1.98
C ILE A 271 -16.39 16.27 2.02
N ALA A 272 -15.29 16.88 1.56
CA ALA A 272 -15.19 18.33 1.46
C ALA A 272 -16.25 18.91 0.51
N GLU A 273 -16.41 18.35 -0.69
CA GLU A 273 -17.38 18.87 -1.68
C GLU A 273 -18.84 18.60 -1.31
N THR A 274 -19.14 17.50 -0.60
CA THR A 274 -20.52 17.16 -0.24
C THR A 274 -20.96 17.72 1.10
N GLU A 275 -20.03 17.92 2.04
CA GLU A 275 -20.34 18.31 3.43
C GLU A 275 -19.65 19.60 3.89
N GLY A 276 -18.70 20.15 3.12
CA GLY A 276 -17.92 21.33 3.52
C GLY A 276 -16.91 21.06 4.64
N ILE A 277 -16.53 19.80 4.87
CA ILE A 277 -15.66 19.36 5.96
C ILE A 277 -14.27 18.98 5.44
N THR A 278 -13.23 19.49 6.11
CA THR A 278 -11.82 19.16 5.83
C THR A 278 -11.09 18.77 7.11
N TYR A 279 -10.15 17.82 7.04
CA TYR A 279 -9.52 17.23 8.23
C TYR A 279 -8.08 17.68 8.50
N GLY A 280 -7.42 18.29 7.52
CA GLY A 280 -6.09 18.88 7.67
C GLY A 280 -6.14 20.32 8.18
N GLU A 281 -4.96 20.94 8.28
CA GLU A 281 -4.83 22.33 8.69
C GLU A 281 -5.28 23.29 7.58
N ASN A 282 -5.75 24.49 7.96
CA ASN A 282 -6.07 25.60 7.06
C ASN A 282 -7.12 25.31 5.95
N GLY A 283 -7.97 24.29 6.13
CA GLY A 283 -8.94 23.88 5.11
C GLY A 283 -8.41 22.87 4.09
N MET A 284 -7.25 22.26 4.35
CA MET A 284 -6.65 21.21 3.52
C MET A 284 -7.06 19.81 3.99
N GLY A 285 -6.73 18.80 3.19
CA GLY A 285 -6.76 17.40 3.62
C GLY A 285 -5.52 17.01 4.42
N ILE A 286 -5.57 15.85 5.06
CA ILE A 286 -4.41 15.16 5.63
C ILE A 286 -3.76 14.37 4.49
N PRO A 287 -2.49 14.64 4.13
CA PRO A 287 -1.80 13.90 3.08
C PRO A 287 -1.77 12.39 3.36
N VAL A 288 -1.89 11.56 2.32
CA VAL A 288 -1.90 10.09 2.45
C VAL A 288 -0.82 9.52 1.55
N LEU A 289 0.14 8.81 2.11
CA LEU A 289 1.24 8.21 1.34
C LEU A 289 1.22 6.70 1.46
N THR A 290 1.64 6.03 0.39
CA THR A 290 2.12 4.65 0.47
C THR A 290 3.49 4.60 1.17
N TYR A 291 3.86 3.45 1.71
CA TYR A 291 5.19 3.26 2.31
C TYR A 291 6.32 3.29 1.28
N GLU A 292 6.05 2.96 0.02
CA GLU A 292 7.04 3.02 -1.05
C GLU A 292 7.33 4.46 -1.45
N GLU A 293 6.28 5.28 -1.57
CA GLU A 293 6.41 6.73 -1.76
C GLU A 293 7.18 7.36 -0.61
N LEU A 294 6.85 7.01 0.64
CA LEU A 294 7.57 7.50 1.81
C LEU A 294 9.06 7.10 1.77
N ALA A 295 9.36 5.85 1.46
CA ALA A 295 10.75 5.41 1.34
C ALA A 295 11.49 6.18 0.25
N ALA A 296 10.88 6.34 -0.93
CA ALA A 296 11.47 7.05 -2.07
C ALA A 296 11.75 8.52 -1.74
N ILE A 297 10.80 9.25 -1.16
CA ILE A 297 11.02 10.66 -0.82
C ILE A 297 12.10 10.83 0.25
N LEU A 298 12.19 9.93 1.24
CA LEU A 298 13.24 10.00 2.26
C LEU A 298 14.63 9.63 1.72
N LEU A 299 14.70 8.76 0.70
CA LEU A 299 15.92 8.50 -0.09
C LEU A 299 16.29 9.68 -1.01
N GLY A 300 15.38 10.64 -1.17
CA GLY A 300 15.55 11.86 -1.95
C GLY A 300 15.36 11.67 -3.45
N TYR A 301 14.42 10.80 -3.82
CA TYR A 301 13.83 10.79 -5.16
C TYR A 301 13.04 12.07 -5.37
N ASN A 302 12.92 12.51 -6.62
CA ASN A 302 12.07 13.64 -6.96
C ASN A 302 10.59 13.26 -6.70
N PRO A 303 9.84 14.04 -5.90
CA PRO A 303 8.42 13.79 -5.61
C PRO A 303 7.53 13.59 -6.85
N TRP A 304 7.86 14.26 -7.96
CA TRP A 304 7.06 14.21 -9.19
C TRP A 304 7.36 12.99 -10.06
N ASP A 305 8.58 12.47 -9.99
CA ASP A 305 8.94 11.18 -10.60
C ASP A 305 8.32 10.01 -9.82
N VAL A 306 8.17 10.17 -8.50
CA VAL A 306 7.47 9.23 -7.62
C VAL A 306 5.96 9.19 -7.91
N GLY A 307 5.40 10.26 -8.50
CA GLY A 307 4.00 10.35 -8.88
C GLY A 307 3.10 11.04 -7.84
N LEU A 308 3.65 11.79 -6.87
CA LEU A 308 2.84 12.40 -5.81
C LEU A 308 1.83 13.45 -6.30
N GLN A 309 1.98 13.97 -7.51
CA GLN A 309 1.05 14.87 -8.18
C GLN A 309 -0.30 14.23 -8.51
N THR A 310 -0.41 12.89 -8.51
CA THR A 310 -1.67 12.17 -8.77
C THR A 310 -2.57 12.06 -7.55
N HIS A 311 -2.06 12.42 -6.37
CA HIS A 311 -2.81 12.44 -5.12
C HIS A 311 -3.83 13.59 -5.14
N GLN A 312 -5.01 13.33 -4.61
CA GLN A 312 -6.10 14.29 -4.52
C GLN A 312 -5.80 15.35 -3.45
N VAL A 313 -5.24 14.92 -2.31
CA VAL A 313 -4.76 15.80 -1.25
C VAL A 313 -3.32 16.23 -1.53
N GLN A 314 -3.04 17.52 -1.37
CA GLN A 314 -1.75 18.09 -1.68
C GLN A 314 -0.68 17.66 -0.68
N VAL A 315 0.48 17.25 -1.20
CA VAL A 315 1.60 16.74 -0.39
C VAL A 315 2.63 17.82 -0.07
N GLU A 316 2.62 18.95 -0.79
CA GLU A 316 3.60 20.03 -0.64
C GLU A 316 3.80 20.50 0.81
N PRO A 317 2.74 20.77 1.61
CA PRO A 317 2.94 21.14 3.02
C PRO A 317 3.72 20.10 3.82
N LEU A 318 3.57 18.82 3.50
CA LEU A 318 4.31 17.74 4.13
C LEU A 318 5.76 17.72 3.65
N LEU A 319 5.98 17.87 2.35
CA LEU A 319 7.32 17.93 1.75
C LEU A 319 8.13 19.09 2.34
N ASP A 320 7.51 20.26 2.51
CA ASP A 320 8.10 21.43 3.14
C ASP A 320 8.49 21.15 4.60
N LYS A 321 7.58 20.54 5.39
CA LYS A 321 7.88 20.10 6.76
C LYS A 321 9.05 19.11 6.83
N MET A 322 9.20 18.23 5.83
CA MET A 322 10.33 17.29 5.73
C MET A 322 11.63 17.93 5.18
N GLY A 323 11.56 19.16 4.67
CA GLY A 323 12.67 19.84 4.02
C GLY A 323 13.05 19.26 2.65
N ILE A 324 12.13 18.55 2.00
CA ILE A 324 12.36 17.94 0.69
C ILE A 324 12.42 19.04 -0.37
N LYS A 325 13.49 19.04 -1.17
CA LYS A 325 13.63 19.97 -2.29
C LYS A 325 12.90 19.45 -3.52
N TYR A 326 12.02 20.27 -4.09
CA TYR A 326 11.32 20.03 -5.35
C TYR A 326 11.05 21.37 -6.05
N ASP A 327 10.86 21.37 -7.37
CA ASP A 327 10.38 22.54 -8.12
C ASP A 327 8.85 22.45 -8.27
N PRO A 328 8.07 23.40 -7.72
CA PRO A 328 6.62 23.42 -7.89
C PRO A 328 6.16 23.49 -9.35
N LYS A 329 6.99 24.05 -10.25
CA LYS A 329 6.66 24.18 -11.68
C LYS A 329 6.65 22.84 -12.41
N ASP A 330 7.38 21.86 -11.89
CA ASP A 330 7.52 20.54 -12.51
C ASP A 330 6.35 19.61 -12.17
N LYS A 331 5.47 20.00 -11.24
CA LYS A 331 4.41 19.13 -10.70
C LYS A 331 3.51 18.51 -11.77
N TYR A 332 3.18 19.28 -12.81
CA TYR A 332 2.33 18.82 -13.92
C TYR A 332 3.08 18.77 -15.25
N VAL A 333 4.41 18.63 -15.19
CA VAL A 333 5.27 18.44 -16.35
C VAL A 333 5.53 16.95 -16.52
N GLY A 334 5.19 16.40 -17.68
CA GLY A 334 5.46 14.99 -17.99
C GLY A 334 6.95 14.73 -18.21
N LYS A 335 7.36 13.45 -18.21
CA LYS A 335 8.77 13.04 -18.50
C LYS A 335 9.30 13.57 -19.84
N SER A 336 8.43 13.93 -20.79
CA SER A 336 8.80 14.56 -22.07
C SER A 336 9.14 16.05 -21.96
N GLY A 337 8.97 16.68 -20.79
CA GLY A 337 9.04 18.13 -20.59
C GLY A 337 7.75 18.86 -20.99
N ALA A 338 6.72 18.16 -21.46
CA ALA A 338 5.44 18.75 -21.83
C ALA A 338 4.59 19.05 -20.59
N PHE A 339 4.04 20.25 -20.52
CA PHE A 339 3.04 20.60 -19.52
C PHE A 339 1.72 19.88 -19.82
N LEU A 340 1.23 19.11 -18.86
CA LEU A 340 0.04 18.25 -19.00
C LEU A 340 -1.27 18.96 -18.64
N GLY A 341 -1.18 20.19 -18.12
CA GLY A 341 -2.32 20.94 -17.60
C GLY A 341 -2.48 20.81 -16.09
N GLU A 342 -3.09 21.82 -15.47
CA GLU A 342 -3.48 21.79 -14.06
C GLU A 342 -4.89 21.20 -13.90
N PRO A 343 -5.14 20.36 -12.87
CA PRO A 343 -6.49 19.90 -12.55
C PRO A 343 -7.43 21.05 -12.17
N GLU A 344 -8.73 20.84 -12.37
CA GLU A 344 -9.75 21.76 -11.86
C GLU A 344 -9.67 21.89 -10.33
N LYS A 345 -9.85 23.12 -9.83
CA LYS A 345 -9.82 23.38 -8.39
C LYS A 345 -11.16 22.95 -7.74
N PRO A 346 -11.15 22.15 -6.67
CA PRO A 346 -12.33 21.93 -5.80
C PRO A 346 -12.91 23.22 -5.23
N THR A 347 -14.18 23.15 -4.80
CA THR A 347 -14.90 24.27 -4.17
C THR A 347 -14.49 24.44 -2.70
N HIS A 348 -14.33 23.32 -1.97
CA HIS A 348 -14.19 23.31 -0.52
C HIS A 348 -12.83 22.78 -0.05
N LEU A 349 -12.28 21.76 -0.69
CA LEU A 349 -10.95 21.24 -0.32
C LEU A 349 -9.85 22.20 -0.80
N LYS A 350 -9.07 22.83 0.08
CA LYS A 350 -7.98 23.69 -0.41
C LYS A 350 -6.84 22.88 -1.03
N VAL A 351 -6.43 23.28 -2.24
CA VAL A 351 -5.36 22.63 -3.03
C VAL A 351 -4.13 23.51 -3.28
N LYS A 352 -4.05 24.65 -2.61
CA LYS A 352 -2.82 25.46 -2.59
C LYS A 352 -2.49 25.79 -1.15
N ALA A 353 -1.26 25.46 -0.75
CA ALA A 353 -0.78 25.67 0.61
C ALA A 353 -0.68 27.17 1.00
N TYR A 354 -0.67 28.07 0.00
CA TYR A 354 -0.26 29.47 0.13
C TYR A 354 -1.29 30.49 -0.44
N GLU A 355 -2.55 30.11 -0.67
CA GLU A 355 -3.63 31.05 -1.06
C GLU A 355 -4.56 31.42 0.11
#